data_AF-A0A3D1DMN1-F1
#
_entry.id   AF-A0A3D1DMN1-F1
#
_cell.length_a   1.000
_cell.length_b   1.000
_cell.length_c   1.000
_cell.angle_alpha   90.00
_cell.angle_beta   90.00
_cell.angle_gamma   90.00
#
_symmetry.space_group_name_H-M   'P 1'
#
loop_
_entity.id
_entity.type
_entity.pdbx_description
1 polymer ?
#
loop_
_entity_poly.entity_id
_entity_poly.type
_entity_poly.pdbx_seq_one_letter_code
_entity_poly.pdbx_strand_id
1 'polypeptide(L)'
;ANINRKNRDGNTPLHGAAFLGQADVVALLIKNKVEVNARNGQDETALGTVAPEWNAGVQRITQFFARILQLEIDIVAIKAARPRIAETLRQHGGKTSEQLK
;
A
#
# COMPACT_ATOMS: atom_id res chain seq x y z
N ALA A 1 -4.54 19.07 -5.57
CA ALA A 1 -3.57 18.55 -4.59
C ALA A 1 -2.55 17.65 -5.32
N ASN A 2 -1.30 17.56 -4.86
CA ASN A 2 -0.29 16.69 -5.49
C ASN A 2 -0.52 15.22 -5.10
N ILE A 3 -0.88 14.38 -6.08
CA ILE A 3 -1.20 12.96 -5.88
C ILE A 3 0.00 12.10 -5.45
N ASN A 4 1.23 12.57 -5.71
CA ASN A 4 2.48 11.89 -5.35
C ASN A 4 3.13 12.50 -4.10
N ARG A 5 2.43 13.38 -3.36
CA ARG A 5 2.98 14.03 -2.17
C ARG A 5 3.39 12.98 -1.14
N LYS A 6 4.66 13.01 -0.73
CA LYS A 6 5.17 12.13 0.33
C LYS A 6 4.87 12.70 1.71
N ASN A 7 4.57 11.83 2.67
CA ASN A 7 4.54 12.17 4.09
C ASN A 7 5.98 12.20 4.68
N ARG A 8 6.12 12.33 6.00
CA ARG A 8 7.44 12.36 6.67
C ARG A 8 8.24 11.06 6.54
N ASP A 9 7.56 9.93 6.35
CA ASP A 9 8.16 8.61 6.17
C ASP A 9 8.41 8.29 4.68
N GLY A 10 8.20 9.26 3.79
CA GLY A 10 8.30 9.08 2.35
C GLY A 10 7.10 8.37 1.70
N ASN A 11 6.08 7.98 2.47
CA ASN A 11 4.89 7.30 1.93
C ASN A 11 4.06 8.26 1.06
N THR A 12 3.70 7.81 -0.14
CA THR A 12 2.70 8.48 -1.00
C THR A 12 1.29 8.05 -0.61
N PRO A 13 0.22 8.72 -1.08
CA PRO A 13 -1.16 8.28 -0.88
C PRO A 13 -1.39 6.83 -1.32
N LEU A 14 -0.69 6.37 -2.36
CA LEU A 14 -0.79 5.00 -2.85
C LEU A 14 -0.27 3.96 -1.83
N HIS A 15 0.78 4.28 -1.07
CA HIS A 15 1.28 3.40 -0.01
C HIS A 15 0.23 3.20 1.08
N GLY A 16 -0.38 4.30 1.55
CA GLY A 16 -1.41 4.25 2.58
C GLY A 16 -2.65 3.47 2.14
N ALA A 17 -3.16 3.76 0.94
CA ALA A 17 -4.32 3.07 0.38
C ALA A 17 -4.07 1.56 0.20
N ALA A 18 -2.89 1.18 -0.30
CA ALA A 18 -2.52 -0.23 -0.47
C ALA A 18 -2.37 -0.96 0.88
N PHE A 19 -1.67 -0.34 1.85
CA PHE A 19 -1.45 -0.93 3.17
C PHE A 19 -2.75 -1.14 3.95
N LEU A 20 -3.67 -0.17 3.89
CA LEU A 20 -4.97 -0.20 4.56
C LEU A 20 -6.05 -0.95 3.78
N GLY A 21 -5.71 -1.66 2.70
CA GLY A 21 -6.67 -2.48 1.97
C GLY A 21 -7.75 -1.69 1.22
N GLN A 22 -7.55 -0.40 0.95
CA GLN A 22 -8.54 0.48 0.32
C GLN A 22 -8.52 0.36 -1.21
N ALA A 23 -9.05 -0.76 -1.72
CA ALA A 23 -9.01 -1.09 -3.15
C ALA A 23 -9.61 0.01 -4.06
N ASP A 24 -10.72 0.62 -3.66
CA ASP A 24 -11.37 1.68 -4.45
C ASP A 24 -10.51 2.95 -4.53
N VAL A 25 -9.81 3.27 -3.43
CA VAL A 25 -8.87 4.40 -3.39
C VAL A 25 -7.64 4.09 -4.25
N VAL A 26 -7.13 2.86 -4.23
CA VAL A 26 -6.05 2.43 -5.13
C VAL A 26 -6.47 2.60 -6.59
N ALA A 27 -7.65 2.11 -6.97
CA ALA A 27 -8.18 2.24 -8.33
C ALA A 27 -8.33 3.72 -8.73
N LEU A 28 -8.85 4.56 -7.84
CA LEU A 28 -8.99 5.99 -8.08
C LEU A 28 -7.64 6.68 -8.27
N LEU A 29 -6.63 6.36 -7.46
CA LEU A 29 -5.30 6.94 -7.59
C LEU A 29 -4.63 6.53 -8.92
N ILE A 30 -4.75 5.27 -9.31
CA ILE A 30 -4.26 4.76 -10.61
C ILE A 30 -4.95 5.48 -11.76
N LYS A 31 -6.28 5.63 -11.72
CA LYS A 31 -7.04 6.37 -12.74
C LYS A 31 -6.55 7.81 -12.91
N ASN A 32 -6.03 8.41 -11.83
CA ASN A 32 -5.46 9.75 -11.81
C ASN A 32 -3.94 9.78 -12.09
N LYS A 33 -3.38 8.72 -12.69
CA LYS A 33 -1.98 8.63 -13.13
C LYS A 33 -0.96 8.89 -12.01
N VAL A 34 -1.24 8.37 -10.81
CA VAL A 34 -0.28 8.34 -9.70
C VAL A 34 1.02 7.63 -10.11
N GLU A 35 2.14 8.02 -9.52
CA GLU A 35 3.42 7.33 -9.67
C GLU A 35 3.38 5.98 -8.94
N VAL A 36 3.04 4.91 -9.68
CA VAL A 36 2.80 3.57 -9.12
C VAL A 36 4.03 2.97 -8.43
N ASN A 37 5.23 3.30 -8.94
CA ASN A 37 6.51 2.77 -8.47
C ASN A 37 7.30 3.74 -7.57
N ALA A 38 6.64 4.78 -7.05
CA ALA A 38 7.26 5.67 -6.07
C ALA A 38 7.75 4.87 -4.87
N ARG A 39 8.98 5.14 -4.41
CA ARG A 39 9.58 4.48 -3.24
C ARG A 39 9.45 5.37 -2.00
N ASN A 40 9.05 4.78 -0.87
CA ASN A 40 9.00 5.46 0.42
C ASN A 40 10.41 5.59 1.05
N GLY A 41 10.49 6.09 2.29
CA GLY A 41 11.76 6.24 3.01
C GLY A 41 12.46 4.90 3.33
N GLN A 42 11.72 3.79 3.30
CA GLN A 42 12.22 2.43 3.50
C GLN A 42 12.57 1.74 2.18
N ASP A 43 12.63 2.50 1.10
CA ASP A 43 12.93 2.01 -0.24
C ASP A 43 11.87 1.03 -0.79
N GLU A 44 10.67 0.98 -0.19
CA GLU A 44 9.52 0.15 -0.58
C GLU A 44 8.60 0.86 -1.57
N THR A 45 8.02 0.12 -2.52
CA THR A 45 6.90 0.60 -3.34
C THR A 45 5.55 0.24 -2.70
N ALA A 46 4.46 0.82 -3.21
CA ALA A 46 3.11 0.42 -2.79
C ALA A 46 2.81 -1.07 -3.06
N LEU A 47 3.41 -1.66 -4.11
CA LEU A 47 3.33 -3.11 -4.32
C LEU A 47 4.15 -3.87 -3.26
N GLY A 48 5.31 -3.36 -2.88
CA GLY A 48 6.15 -3.96 -1.83
C GLY A 48 5.44 -4.09 -0.47
N THR A 49 4.62 -3.11 -0.08
CA THR A 49 3.90 -3.16 1.21
C THR A 49 2.72 -4.14 1.24
N VAL A 50 2.20 -4.53 0.06
CA VAL A 50 0.98 -5.32 -0.09
C VAL A 50 1.21 -6.73 -0.67
N ALA A 51 2.30 -6.92 -1.43
CA ALA A 51 2.64 -8.19 -2.09
C ALA A 51 2.96 -9.37 -1.15
N PRO A 52 3.61 -9.17 0.02
CA PRO A 52 3.87 -10.28 0.94
C PRO A 52 2.56 -10.96 1.39
N GLU A 53 2.63 -12.29 1.55
CA GLU A 53 1.51 -13.09 2.04
C GLU A 53 1.04 -12.58 3.41
N TRP A 54 -0.28 -12.56 3.61
CA TRP A 54 -0.84 -12.24 4.91
C TRP A 54 -0.53 -13.34 5.92
N ASN A 55 0.40 -13.08 6.83
CA ASN A 55 0.75 -13.95 7.93
C ASN A 55 0.62 -13.22 9.28
N ALA A 56 0.86 -13.95 10.37
CA ALA A 56 0.76 -13.39 11.73
C ALA A 56 1.71 -12.19 11.97
N GLY A 57 2.86 -12.15 11.29
CA GLY A 57 3.80 -11.02 11.36
C GLY A 57 3.21 -9.75 10.75
N VAL A 58 2.71 -9.83 9.51
CA VAL A 58 2.04 -8.72 8.82
C VAL A 58 0.85 -8.22 9.65
N GLN A 59 0.01 -9.14 10.13
CA GLN A 59 -1.14 -8.78 10.97
C GLN A 59 -0.73 -8.02 12.23
N ARG A 60 0.31 -8.48 12.96
CA ARG A 60 0.79 -7.82 14.17
C ARG A 60 1.30 -6.40 13.87
N ILE A 61 2.03 -6.22 12.78
CA ILE A 61 2.52 -4.89 12.36
C ILE A 61 1.36 -3.97 12.01
N THR A 62 0.38 -4.45 11.23
CA THR A 62 -0.82 -3.67 10.88
C THR A 62 -1.62 -3.27 12.12
N GLN A 63 -1.84 -4.19 13.07
CA GLN A 63 -2.52 -3.91 14.33
C GLN A 63 -1.74 -2.91 15.21
N PHE A 64 -0.41 -3.03 15.25
CA PHE A 64 0.45 -2.12 15.98
C PHE A 64 0.33 -0.68 15.47
N PHE A 65 0.44 -0.48 14.15
CA PHE A 65 0.26 0.83 13.54
C PHE A 65 -1.15 1.37 13.74
N ALA A 66 -2.19 0.54 13.60
CA ALA A 66 -3.57 0.96 13.84
C ALA A 66 -3.77 1.49 15.26
N ARG A 67 -3.19 0.82 16.26
CA ARG A 67 -3.24 1.26 17.66
C ARG A 67 -2.52 2.60 17.88
N ILE A 68 -1.32 2.77 17.33
CA ILE A 68 -0.54 4.01 17.48
C ILE A 68 -1.25 5.18 16.79
N LEU A 69 -1.80 4.94 15.60
CA LEU A 69 -2.48 5.94 14.80
C LEU A 69 -3.95 6.14 15.21
N GLN A 70 -4.44 5.40 16.20
CA GLN A 70 -5.83 5.41 16.66
C GLN A 70 -6.83 5.20 15.50
N LEU A 71 -6.47 4.32 14.56
CA LEU A 71 -7.31 3.97 13.43
C LEU A 71 -8.16 2.76 13.76
N GLU A 72 -9.46 2.89 13.56
CA GLU A 72 -10.35 1.74 13.47
C GLU A 72 -10.15 1.09 12.09
N ILE A 73 -9.73 -0.17 12.09
CA ILE A 73 -9.47 -0.92 10.87
C ILE A 73 -10.18 -2.27 10.90
N ASP A 74 -10.66 -2.69 9.73
CA ASP A 74 -11.18 -4.03 9.51
C ASP A 74 -10.05 -4.94 9.00
N ILE A 75 -9.47 -5.71 9.92
CA ILE A 75 -8.38 -6.65 9.61
C ILE A 75 -8.80 -7.71 8.59
N VAL A 76 -10.07 -8.16 8.63
CA VAL A 76 -10.57 -9.20 7.73
C VAL A 76 -10.69 -8.62 6.32
N ALA A 77 -11.26 -7.42 6.21
CA ALA A 77 -11.34 -6.71 4.93
C ALA A 77 -9.95 -6.39 4.36
N ILE A 78 -9.01 -5.91 5.19
CA ILE A 78 -7.62 -5.66 4.76
C ILE A 78 -7.02 -6.94 4.20
N LYS A 79 -7.04 -8.05 4.96
CA LYS A 79 -6.51 -9.34 4.51
C LYS A 79 -7.11 -9.76 3.16
N ALA A 80 -8.43 -9.65 3.01
CA ALA A 80 -9.13 -10.04 1.79
C ALA A 80 -8.85 -9.11 0.59
N ALA A 81 -8.54 -7.83 0.84
CA ALA A 81 -8.26 -6.86 -0.22
C ALA A 81 -6.84 -6.98 -0.78
N ARG A 82 -5.85 -7.39 0.03
CA ARG A 82 -4.43 -7.40 -0.36
C ARG A 82 -4.14 -8.13 -1.68
N PRO A 83 -4.62 -9.37 -1.94
CA PRO A 83 -4.33 -10.04 -3.20
C PRO A 83 -4.87 -9.27 -4.41
N ARG A 84 -6.08 -8.68 -4.28
CA ARG A 84 -6.72 -7.90 -5.34
C ARG A 84 -5.97 -6.60 -5.62
N ILE A 85 -5.51 -5.92 -4.58
CA ILE A 85 -4.70 -4.70 -4.70
C ILE A 85 -3.34 -5.02 -5.32
N ALA A 86 -2.68 -6.08 -4.87
CA ALA A 86 -1.39 -6.49 -5.42
C ALA A 86 -1.51 -6.81 -6.92
N GLU A 87 -2.57 -7.51 -7.32
CA GLU A 87 -2.89 -7.78 -8.72
C GLU A 87 -3.16 -6.49 -9.51
N THR A 88 -3.99 -5.61 -8.98
CA THR A 88 -4.31 -4.31 -9.62
C THR A 88 -3.06 -3.48 -9.87
N LEU A 89 -2.15 -3.42 -8.89
CA LEU A 89 -0.88 -2.70 -9.04
C LEU A 89 -0.02 -3.33 -10.13
N ARG A 90 0.12 -4.67 -10.15
CA ARG A 90 0.89 -5.37 -11.20
C ARG A 90 0.35 -5.11 -12.59
N GLN A 91 -0.97 -5.15 -12.77
CA GLN A 91 -1.63 -4.86 -14.05
C GLN A 91 -1.33 -3.45 -14.57
N HIS A 92 -1.05 -2.51 -13.68
CA HIS A 92 -0.73 -1.12 -14.02
C HIS A 92 0.78 -0.83 -13.93
N GLY A 93 1.63 -1.85 -14.09
CA GLY A 93 3.08 -1.69 -14.14
C GLY A 93 3.76 -1.52 -12.77
N GLY A 94 3.04 -1.77 -11.68
CA GLY A 94 3.56 -1.81 -10.34
C GLY A 94 4.57 -2.94 -10.17
N LYS A 95 5.72 -2.60 -9.59
CA LYS A 95 6.85 -3.50 -9.33
C LYS A 95 7.22 -3.43 -7.85
N THR A 96 7.72 -4.54 -7.31
CA THR A 96 8.38 -4.48 -6.00
C THR A 96 9.71 -3.77 -6.13
N SER A 97 10.25 -3.32 -5.01
CA SER A 97 11.56 -2.68 -4.94
C SER A 97 12.69 -3.55 -5.48
N GLU A 98 12.60 -4.87 -5.28
CA GLU A 98 13.55 -5.85 -5.82
C GLU A 98 13.49 -5.93 -7.35
N GLN A 99 12.31 -5.77 -7.94
CA GLN A 99 12.08 -5.80 -9.39
C GLN A 99 12.46 -4.49 -10.10
N LEU A 100 12.77 -3.43 -9.34
CA LEU A 100 13.19 -2.12 -9.84
C LEU A 100 14.72 -1.92 -9.78
N LYS A 101 15.45 -2.89 -9.25
CA LYS A 101 16.92 -2.95 -9.35
C LYS A 101 17.33 -3.32 -10.78
#